data_AF-A0A371HA55-F1
#
_entry.id   AF-A0A371HA55-F1
#
_cell.length_a   1.000
_cell.length_b   1.000
_cell.length_c   1.000
_cell.angle_alpha   90.00
_cell.angle_beta   90.00
_cell.angle_gamma   90.00
#
_symmetry.space_group_name_H-M   'P 1'
#
loop_
_entity.id
_entity.type
_entity.pdbx_description
1 polymer ?
#
loop_
_entity_poly.entity_id
_entity_poly.type
_entity_poly.pdbx_seq_one_letter_code
_entity_poly.pdbx_strand_id
1 'polypeptide(L)'
;MDKSIRWYPKWNKREEVVYQCGNFPNVSLMGTQGCINYNSSVTLKQSGYPMLHPPNEESIAPLIIHGLKSPNESVGRRGCNLGPRSHGTSTSYKNWLRIRVGLIKLSFNGPLSTTSDSLIPDPSKDKEVEELPESLVKMENEKENLKRKLKEAYEGQRIAWDEASKERRGGRKQNENKRMFEDRSQEIIFELKVEITTWKGQFSNLADQAKQHPKSMENDNIFWEDRYRKIAWLVNQAIADVLRAFREAEGMTNPLETPVEISSFLNYCNDLL
;
A
#
# COMPACT_ATOMS: atom_id res chain seq x y z
N MET A 1 0.82 16.11 13.94
CA MET A 1 1.62 14.87 14.04
C MET A 1 2.01 14.49 12.62
N ASP A 2 3.30 14.33 12.34
CA ASP A 2 3.80 13.94 11.01
C ASP A 2 3.16 12.62 10.57
N LYS A 3 2.44 12.64 9.43
CA LYS A 3 1.95 11.44 8.75
C LYS A 3 3.15 10.69 8.17
N SER A 4 3.87 9.96 9.02
CA SER A 4 4.98 9.12 8.61
C SER A 4 4.44 7.99 7.72
N ILE A 5 4.65 8.12 6.42
CA ILE A 5 4.35 7.08 5.43
C ILE A 5 5.02 5.80 5.91
N ARG A 6 4.20 4.79 6.23
CA ARG A 6 4.69 3.49 6.67
C ARG A 6 5.09 2.68 5.44
N TRP A 7 6.35 2.80 5.04
CA TRP A 7 6.93 2.14 3.87
C TRP A 7 6.96 0.59 3.91
N TYR A 8 6.59 -0.05 5.01
CA TYR A 8 6.53 -1.51 5.11
C TYR A 8 5.20 -2.00 5.72
N PRO A 9 4.43 -2.84 5.02
CA PRO A 9 3.21 -3.44 5.57
C PRO A 9 3.53 -4.42 6.70
N LYS A 10 2.66 -4.50 7.72
CA LYS A 10 2.84 -5.46 8.84
C LYS A 10 2.89 -6.92 8.38
N TRP A 11 2.25 -7.24 7.26
CA TRP A 11 2.22 -8.60 6.68
C TRP A 11 3.52 -9.00 5.97
N ASN A 12 4.39 -8.04 5.60
CA ASN A 12 5.67 -8.32 4.94
C ASN A 12 6.86 -8.40 5.93
N LYS A 13 6.59 -8.84 7.16
CA LYS A 13 7.63 -9.13 8.17
C LYS A 13 8.33 -10.45 7.85
N ARG A 14 9.21 -10.44 6.84
CA ARG A 14 10.10 -11.58 6.55
C ARG A 14 11.28 -11.57 7.52
N GLU A 15 11.64 -12.70 8.12
CA GLU A 15 12.78 -12.77 9.04
C GLU A 15 14.13 -12.60 8.32
N GLU A 16 14.18 -12.99 7.05
CA GLU A 16 15.38 -12.95 6.23
C GLU A 16 15.12 -12.24 4.90
N VAL A 17 16.13 -11.50 4.45
CA VAL A 17 16.18 -10.87 3.14
C VAL A 17 17.35 -11.45 2.37
N VAL A 18 17.12 -11.78 1.10
CA VAL A 18 18.21 -12.16 0.19
C VAL A 18 19.06 -10.92 -0.07
N TYR A 19 20.32 -10.97 0.35
CA TYR A 19 21.23 -9.81 0.35
C TYR A 19 22.28 -9.91 -0.76
N GLN A 20 22.64 -11.12 -1.20
CA GLN A 20 23.62 -11.35 -2.27
C GLN A 20 23.44 -12.75 -2.87
N CYS A 21 23.97 -12.95 -4.08
CA CYS A 21 24.06 -14.25 -4.76
C CYS A 21 25.51 -14.43 -5.20
N GLY A 22 26.20 -15.43 -4.64
CA GLY A 22 27.64 -15.59 -4.83
C GLY A 22 28.43 -14.32 -4.50
N ASN A 23 29.21 -13.84 -5.46
CA ASN A 23 30.01 -12.61 -5.36
C ASN A 23 29.26 -11.36 -5.84
N PHE A 24 28.01 -11.48 -6.28
CA PHE A 24 27.25 -10.37 -6.83
C PHE A 24 26.45 -9.65 -5.74
N PRO A 25 26.70 -8.34 -5.51
CA PRO A 25 25.94 -7.53 -4.54
C PRO A 25 24.53 -7.21 -5.03
N ASN A 26 24.32 -7.30 -6.34
CA ASN A 26 23.02 -7.23 -7.00
C ASN A 26 22.63 -8.64 -7.40
N VAL A 27 21.50 -9.12 -6.89
CA VAL A 27 21.02 -10.46 -7.22
C VAL A 27 20.26 -10.36 -8.54
N SER A 28 20.69 -11.04 -9.58
CA SER A 28 19.76 -11.21 -10.71
C SER A 28 18.70 -12.20 -10.25
N LEU A 29 17.50 -11.72 -9.90
CA LEU A 29 16.37 -12.61 -9.73
C LEU A 29 15.93 -13.01 -11.15
N MET A 30 16.38 -14.18 -11.59
CA MET A 30 15.82 -14.82 -12.76
C MET A 30 14.42 -15.30 -12.40
N GLY A 31 13.42 -14.60 -12.92
CA GLY A 31 12.09 -15.17 -13.10
C GLY A 31 12.03 -15.90 -14.44
N THR A 32 10.99 -16.69 -14.67
CA THR A 32 10.74 -17.37 -15.95
C THR A 32 10.52 -16.41 -17.13
N GLN A 33 10.36 -15.10 -16.87
CA GLN A 33 10.16 -14.05 -17.88
C GLN A 33 11.35 -13.06 -18.00
N GLY A 34 12.49 -13.36 -17.39
CA GLY A 34 13.72 -12.57 -17.53
C GLY A 34 14.44 -12.28 -16.22
N CYS A 35 15.60 -11.63 -16.34
CA CYS A 35 16.43 -11.23 -15.21
C CYS A 35 15.96 -9.85 -14.71
N ILE A 36 15.42 -9.79 -13.48
CA ILE A 36 15.28 -8.52 -12.78
C ILE A 36 16.55 -8.30 -11.99
N ASN A 37 17.29 -7.24 -12.31
CA ASN A 37 18.43 -6.79 -11.52
C ASN A 37 17.92 -6.32 -10.15
N TYR A 38 18.06 -7.18 -9.14
CA TYR A 38 17.60 -6.95 -7.78
C TYR A 38 18.69 -6.23 -6.99
N ASN A 39 18.51 -4.93 -6.83
CA ASN A 39 19.38 -4.13 -5.98
C ASN A 39 19.05 -4.40 -4.51
N SER A 40 19.97 -5.06 -3.80
CA SER A 40 19.85 -5.42 -2.39
C SER A 40 19.57 -4.22 -1.47
N SER A 41 20.08 -3.03 -1.81
CA SER A 41 19.81 -1.80 -1.05
C SER A 41 18.36 -1.33 -1.18
N VAL A 42 17.77 -1.47 -2.38
CA VAL A 42 16.35 -1.16 -2.61
C VAL A 42 15.46 -2.12 -1.83
N THR A 43 15.81 -3.40 -1.84
CA THR A 43 15.09 -4.44 -1.10
C THR A 43 15.10 -4.22 0.40
N LEU A 44 16.26 -3.85 0.97
CA LEU A 44 16.37 -3.51 2.37
C LEU A 44 15.42 -2.37 2.74
N LYS A 45 15.35 -1.33 1.90
CA LYS A 45 14.43 -0.21 2.08
C LYS A 45 12.96 -0.64 2.00
N GLN A 46 12.59 -1.44 0.99
CA GLN A 46 11.22 -2.00 0.86
C GLN A 46 10.84 -2.93 2.02
N SER A 47 11.84 -3.58 2.62
CA SER A 47 11.67 -4.44 3.80
C SER A 47 11.65 -3.67 5.12
N GLY A 48 11.80 -2.34 5.07
CA GLY A 48 11.72 -1.45 6.22
C GLY A 48 13.03 -1.22 6.97
N TYR A 49 14.18 -1.58 6.39
CA TYR A 49 15.49 -1.28 6.96
C TYR A 49 15.94 0.14 6.57
N PRO A 50 16.45 0.94 7.53
CA PRO A 50 16.93 2.28 7.26
C PRO A 50 18.16 2.25 6.35
N MET A 51 18.21 3.16 5.38
CA MET A 51 19.42 3.41 4.60
C MET A 51 20.37 4.28 5.43
N LEU A 52 21.43 3.66 5.96
CA LEU A 52 22.39 4.32 6.84
C LEU A 52 23.44 5.11 6.04
N HIS A 53 23.83 4.62 4.87
CA HIS A 53 24.86 5.21 4.02
C HIS A 53 24.40 5.24 2.55
N PRO A 54 24.97 6.14 1.73
CA PRO A 54 24.84 6.07 0.29
C PRO A 54 25.20 4.66 -0.23
N PRO A 55 24.44 4.11 -1.19
CA PRO A 55 24.82 2.86 -1.86
C PRO A 55 26.18 3.03 -2.55
N ASN A 56 27.04 2.01 -2.49
CA ASN A 56 28.32 2.00 -3.19
C ASN A 56 28.11 2.09 -4.71
N GLU A 57 29.05 2.69 -5.44
CA GLU A 57 28.96 2.86 -6.90
C GLU A 57 28.74 1.54 -7.66
N GLU A 58 29.38 0.47 -7.21
CA GLU A 58 29.21 -0.89 -7.76
C GLU A 58 27.78 -1.43 -7.60
N SER A 59 27.08 -1.05 -6.54
CA SER A 59 25.69 -1.50 -6.29
C SER A 59 24.67 -0.76 -7.17
N ILE A 60 25.02 0.43 -7.66
CA ILE A 60 24.14 1.29 -8.47
C ILE A 60 24.49 1.24 -9.95
N ALA A 61 25.60 0.61 -10.31
CA ALA A 61 25.97 0.34 -11.69
C ALA A 61 24.97 -0.67 -12.30
N PRO A 62 24.40 -0.38 -13.48
CA PRO A 62 23.59 -1.35 -14.20
C PRO A 62 24.45 -2.59 -14.48
N LEU A 63 24.00 -3.75 -14.00
CA LEU A 63 24.61 -5.03 -14.35
C LEU A 63 24.11 -5.42 -15.73
N ILE A 64 25.00 -5.39 -16.73
CA ILE A 64 24.72 -5.90 -18.08
C ILE A 64 25.32 -7.30 -18.14
N ILE A 65 24.46 -8.32 -18.09
CA ILE A 65 24.90 -9.72 -18.18
C ILE A 65 24.90 -10.12 -19.65
N HIS A 66 26.07 -10.42 -20.21
CA HIS A 66 26.21 -11.08 -21.51
C HIS A 66 26.49 -12.57 -21.30
N GLY A 67 25.59 -13.44 -21.77
CA GLY A 67 25.80 -14.89 -21.86
C GLY A 67 26.19 -15.56 -20.53
N LEU A 68 25.20 -15.86 -19.67
CA LEU A 68 25.48 -16.55 -18.41
C LEU A 68 25.57 -18.07 -18.63
N LYS A 69 26.73 -18.69 -18.38
CA LYS A 69 26.80 -20.11 -18.06
C LYS A 69 26.24 -20.32 -16.66
N SER A 70 25.29 -21.23 -16.51
CA SER A 70 24.64 -21.58 -15.23
C SER A 70 25.63 -21.62 -14.05
N PRO A 71 25.51 -20.72 -13.07
CA PRO A 71 26.20 -20.85 -11.81
C PRO A 71 25.19 -21.25 -10.74
N ASN A 72 25.33 -22.46 -10.20
CA ASN A 72 24.81 -22.80 -8.89
C ASN A 72 25.61 -22.02 -7.82
N GLU A 73 25.43 -20.71 -7.77
CA GLU A 73 26.03 -19.85 -6.75
C GLU A 73 25.15 -19.80 -5.50
N SER A 74 25.80 -19.81 -4.33
CA SER A 74 25.12 -19.84 -3.04
C SER A 74 24.37 -18.52 -2.75
N VAL A 75 23.13 -18.63 -2.29
CA VAL A 75 22.29 -17.48 -1.95
C VAL A 75 22.56 -17.05 -0.51
N GLY A 76 23.10 -15.83 -0.35
CA GLY A 76 23.34 -15.23 0.95
C GLY A 76 22.08 -14.57 1.51
N ARG A 77 21.59 -15.07 2.65
CA ARG A 77 20.45 -14.51 3.39
C ARG A 77 20.93 -13.79 4.64
N ARG A 78 20.34 -12.63 4.94
CA ARG A 78 20.67 -11.85 6.14
C ARG A 78 19.39 -11.42 6.85
N GLY A 79 19.37 -11.63 8.17
CA GLY A 79 18.21 -11.35 9.03
C GLY A 79 18.50 -10.29 10.10
N CYS A 80 18.35 -10.66 11.37
CA CYS A 80 18.45 -9.80 12.56
C CYS A 80 19.73 -8.96 12.68
N ASN A 81 20.82 -9.34 12.01
CA ASN A 81 22.10 -8.62 11.98
C ASN A 81 22.03 -7.27 11.24
N LEU A 82 20.93 -6.97 10.55
CA LEU A 82 20.70 -5.71 9.83
C LEU A 82 20.16 -4.58 10.73
N GLY A 83 19.97 -4.85 12.02
CA GLY A 83 19.44 -3.88 12.99
C GLY A 83 17.91 -3.74 12.93
N PRO A 84 17.34 -2.88 13.80
CA PRO A 84 15.90 -2.69 13.90
C PRO A 84 15.33 -2.00 12.66
N ARG A 85 14.16 -2.46 12.20
CA ARG A 85 13.40 -1.79 11.12
C ARG A 85 12.95 -0.42 11.60
N SER A 86 13.23 0.61 10.83
CA SER A 86 12.85 1.98 11.17
C SER A 86 12.54 2.78 9.92
N HIS A 87 11.73 3.82 10.09
CA HIS A 87 11.40 4.79 9.04
C HIS A 87 12.50 5.85 8.84
N GLY A 88 13.60 5.74 9.59
CA GLY A 88 14.70 6.69 9.56
C GLY A 88 15.50 6.60 8.28
N THR A 89 15.94 7.74 7.77
CA THR A 89 16.97 7.84 6.73
C THR A 89 18.07 8.74 7.25
N SER A 90 19.33 8.36 7.03
CA SER A 90 20.45 9.19 7.48
C SER A 90 20.51 10.50 6.69
N THR A 91 21.03 11.56 7.32
CA THR A 91 21.26 12.85 6.65
C THR A 91 22.19 12.72 5.46
N SER A 92 23.19 11.83 5.55
CA SER A 92 24.13 11.53 4.46
C SER A 92 23.42 10.94 3.24
N TYR A 93 22.53 9.97 3.43
CA TYR A 93 21.73 9.38 2.35
C TYR A 93 20.78 10.40 1.70
N LYS A 94 20.15 11.28 2.50
CA LYS A 94 19.29 12.36 1.97
C LYS A 94 20.07 13.34 1.09
N ASN A 95 21.27 13.73 1.51
CA ASN A 95 22.13 14.62 0.72
C ASN A 95 22.58 13.96 -0.58
N TRP A 96 22.98 12.70 -0.53
CA TRP A 96 23.34 11.93 -1.73
C TRP A 96 22.19 11.82 -2.73
N LEU A 97 20.97 11.53 -2.25
CA LEU A 97 19.77 11.50 -3.11
C LEU A 97 19.54 12.84 -3.80
N ARG A 98 19.64 13.96 -3.07
CA ARG A 98 19.44 15.30 -3.62
C ARG A 98 20.43 15.61 -4.75
N ILE A 99 21.71 15.29 -4.54
CA ILE A 99 22.77 15.45 -5.55
C ILE A 99 22.46 14.59 -6.78
N ARG A 100 22.07 13.33 -6.56
CA ARG A 100 21.83 12.37 -7.64
C ARG A 100 20.60 12.69 -8.48
N VAL A 101 19.51 13.16 -7.88
CA VAL A 101 18.32 13.65 -8.61
C VAL A 101 18.70 14.83 -9.52
N GLY A 102 19.55 15.74 -9.04
CA GLY A 102 20.08 16.84 -9.85
C GLY A 102 20.96 16.37 -11.01
N LEU A 103 21.82 15.37 -10.80
CA LEU A 103 22.73 14.83 -11.81
C LEU A 103 22.01 14.04 -12.90
N ILE A 104 21.07 13.17 -12.54
CA ILE A 104 20.32 12.33 -13.49
C ILE A 104 19.32 13.17 -14.29
N LYS A 105 19.09 14.44 -13.91
CA LYS A 105 18.04 15.31 -14.47
C LYS A 105 16.71 14.56 -14.56
N LEU A 106 16.38 13.80 -13.51
CA LEU A 106 15.04 13.26 -13.35
C LEU A 106 14.13 14.47 -13.17
N SER A 107 13.56 14.95 -14.27
CA SER A 107 12.48 15.92 -14.26
C SER A 107 11.28 15.21 -13.65
N PHE A 108 11.22 15.21 -12.32
CA PHE A 108 9.93 15.18 -11.67
C PHE A 108 9.25 16.47 -12.12
N ASN A 109 8.46 16.38 -13.19
CA ASN A 109 7.43 17.35 -13.44
C ASN A 109 6.60 17.34 -12.15
N GLY A 110 6.80 18.33 -11.28
CA GLY A 110 5.83 18.64 -10.24
C GLY A 110 4.46 18.79 -10.91
N PRO A 111 3.35 18.64 -10.17
CA PRO A 111 2.02 18.69 -10.76
C PRO A 111 1.89 19.94 -11.64
N LEU A 112 1.86 19.70 -12.94
CA LEU A 112 1.78 20.73 -13.97
C LEU A 112 0.40 21.37 -13.78
N SER A 113 0.35 22.68 -13.54
CA SER A 113 -0.90 23.43 -13.60
C SER A 113 -1.50 23.22 -14.99
N THR A 114 -2.55 22.39 -15.04
CA THR A 114 -3.23 22.00 -16.26
C THR A 114 -3.93 23.21 -16.87
N THR A 115 -3.48 23.61 -18.05
CA THR A 115 -4.32 24.34 -19.01
C THR A 115 -4.34 23.53 -20.30
N SER A 116 -5.56 23.24 -20.77
CA SER A 116 -5.95 22.72 -22.09
C SER A 116 -5.72 21.23 -22.40
N ASP A 117 -6.84 20.52 -22.30
CA ASP A 117 -7.42 19.58 -23.28
C ASP A 117 -6.57 18.42 -23.83
N SER A 118 -6.72 17.25 -23.19
CA SER A 118 -6.75 15.96 -23.89
C SER A 118 -7.59 14.95 -23.10
N LEU A 119 -8.60 14.41 -23.76
CA LEU A 119 -9.57 13.45 -23.26
C LEU A 119 -8.94 12.05 -23.09
N ILE A 120 -8.68 11.64 -21.85
CA ILE A 120 -8.54 10.23 -21.44
C ILE A 120 -9.31 10.06 -20.11
N PRO A 121 -10.13 9.00 -19.92
CA PRO A 121 -10.88 8.79 -18.69
C PRO A 121 -9.96 8.61 -17.47
N ASP A 122 -10.15 9.48 -16.49
CA ASP A 122 -9.46 9.58 -15.20
C ASP A 122 -9.74 8.35 -14.30
N PRO A 123 -8.72 7.63 -13.77
CA PRO A 123 -8.89 6.78 -12.59
C PRO A 123 -8.98 7.67 -11.34
N SER A 124 -10.09 8.40 -11.24
CA SER A 124 -10.44 9.23 -10.09
C SER A 124 -10.87 8.36 -8.91
N LYS A 125 -9.93 7.79 -8.15
CA LYS A 125 -10.23 7.10 -6.86
C LYS A 125 -9.21 7.27 -5.73
N ASP A 126 -8.19 8.10 -5.90
CA ASP A 126 -7.15 8.27 -4.86
C ASP A 126 -7.47 9.36 -3.81
N LYS A 127 -8.54 10.16 -4.00
CA LYS A 127 -8.99 11.15 -3.00
C LYS A 127 -9.90 10.56 -1.91
N GLU A 128 -10.70 9.54 -2.22
CA GLU A 128 -11.65 8.94 -1.28
C GLU A 128 -10.97 8.16 -0.13
N VAL A 129 -9.80 7.57 -0.37
CA VAL A 129 -9.14 6.65 0.58
C VAL A 129 -8.50 7.39 1.77
N GLU A 130 -8.14 8.67 1.62
CA GLU A 130 -7.62 9.51 2.73
C GLU A 130 -8.71 10.34 3.43
N GLU A 131 -9.79 10.71 2.74
CA GLU A 131 -10.92 11.46 3.32
C GLU A 131 -11.77 10.62 4.28
N LEU A 132 -11.96 9.33 3.98
CA LEU A 132 -12.76 8.42 4.81
C LEU A 132 -12.22 8.26 6.25
N PRO A 133 -10.94 7.94 6.50
CA PRO A 133 -10.42 7.78 7.86
C PRO A 133 -10.39 9.10 8.64
N GLU A 134 -10.12 10.23 7.99
CA GLU A 134 -10.19 11.55 8.64
C GLU A 134 -11.62 11.94 9.02
N SER A 135 -12.59 11.66 8.13
CA SER A 135 -14.01 11.88 8.44
C SER A 135 -14.49 10.99 9.59
N LEU A 136 -14.02 9.74 9.68
CA LEU A 136 -14.34 8.82 10.77
C LEU A 136 -13.85 9.34 12.12
N VAL A 137 -12.60 9.79 12.18
CA VAL A 137 -12.03 10.36 13.42
C VAL A 137 -12.78 11.63 13.82
N LYS A 138 -13.12 12.49 12.85
CA LYS A 138 -13.90 13.71 13.10
C LYS A 138 -15.29 13.38 13.65
N MET A 139 -16.00 12.43 13.04
CA MET A 139 -17.33 11.99 13.47
C MET A 139 -17.32 11.35 14.86
N GLU A 140 -16.31 10.53 15.18
CA GLU A 140 -16.19 9.91 16.50
C GLU A 140 -16.03 10.98 17.59
N ASN A 141 -15.24 12.01 17.32
CA ASN A 141 -15.05 13.15 18.23
C ASN A 141 -16.35 13.96 18.42
N GLU A 142 -17.10 14.21 17.34
CA GLU A 142 -18.38 14.92 17.40
C GLU A 142 -19.42 14.12 18.20
N LYS A 143 -19.48 12.80 18.01
CA LYS A 143 -20.33 11.89 18.78
C LYS A 143 -20.00 11.93 20.28
N GLU A 144 -18.73 11.85 20.66
CA GLU A 144 -18.33 11.93 22.07
C GLU A 144 -18.61 13.31 22.67
N ASN A 145 -18.45 14.40 21.89
CA ASN A 145 -18.84 15.75 22.29
C ASN A 145 -20.35 15.86 22.54
N LEU A 146 -21.18 15.35 21.64
CA LEU A 146 -22.64 15.35 21.79
C LEU A 146 -23.10 14.53 23.00
N LYS A 147 -22.52 13.34 23.21
CA LYS A 147 -22.79 12.53 24.41
C LYS A 147 -22.46 13.28 25.70
N ARG A 148 -21.32 13.99 25.74
CA ARG A 148 -20.93 14.79 26.90
C ARG A 148 -21.90 15.94 27.16
N LYS A 149 -22.26 16.71 26.12
CA LYS A 149 -23.27 17.78 26.23
C LYS A 149 -24.62 17.26 26.73
N LEU A 150 -25.06 16.10 26.24
CA LEU A 150 -26.30 15.47 26.70
C LEU A 150 -26.23 15.13 28.20
N LYS A 151 -25.11 14.56 28.65
CA LYS A 151 -24.89 14.24 30.07
C LYS A 151 -24.86 15.49 30.95
N GLU A 152 -24.18 16.55 30.49
CA GLU A 152 -24.13 17.84 31.18
C GLU A 152 -25.52 18.48 31.29
N ALA A 153 -26.34 18.40 30.22
CA ALA A 153 -27.71 18.91 30.24
C ALA A 153 -28.61 18.16 31.24
N TYR A 154 -28.49 16.83 31.32
CA TYR A 154 -29.23 16.04 32.31
C TYR A 154 -28.80 16.36 33.75
N GLU A 155 -27.50 16.52 34.00
CA GLU A 155 -27.00 16.86 35.33
C GLU A 155 -27.38 18.29 35.74
N GLY A 156 -27.28 19.24 34.81
CA GLY A 156 -27.73 20.63 35.02
C GLY A 156 -29.23 20.70 35.33
N GLN A 157 -30.05 19.91 34.63
CA GLN A 157 -31.48 19.80 34.92
C GLN A 157 -31.73 19.24 36.34
N ARG A 158 -30.96 18.23 36.75
CA ARG A 158 -31.07 17.63 38.10
C ARG A 158 -30.72 18.62 39.21
N ILE A 159 -29.61 19.33 39.06
CA ILE A 159 -29.15 20.35 40.03
C ILE A 159 -30.18 21.48 40.16
N ALA A 160 -30.65 22.01 39.03
CA ALA A 160 -31.67 23.06 39.01
C ALA A 160 -32.97 22.61 39.70
N TRP A 161 -33.35 21.34 39.57
CA TRP A 161 -34.54 20.79 40.21
C TRP A 161 -34.38 20.65 41.73
N ASP A 162 -33.20 20.27 42.20
CA ASP A 162 -32.87 20.17 43.63
C ASP A 162 -32.78 21.56 44.30
N GLU A 163 -32.18 22.54 43.62
CA GLU A 163 -32.11 23.93 44.09
C GLU A 163 -33.50 24.58 44.16
N ALA A 164 -34.30 24.44 43.09
CA ALA A 164 -35.67 24.95 43.06
C ALA A 164 -36.58 24.28 44.10
N SER A 165 -36.26 23.05 44.53
CA SER A 165 -37.01 22.34 45.59
C SER A 165 -36.68 22.87 46.98
N LYS A 166 -35.46 23.39 47.19
CA LYS A 166 -35.00 24.00 48.46
C LYS A 166 -35.52 25.44 48.64
N GLU A 167 -35.77 26.17 47.56
CA GLU A 167 -36.09 27.61 47.61
C GLU A 167 -37.59 27.95 47.75
N ARG A 168 -38.44 27.00 48.19
CA ARG A 168 -39.91 27.19 48.31
C ARG A 168 -40.37 28.13 49.45
N ARG A 169 -39.98 29.40 49.40
CA ARG A 169 -40.73 30.52 50.01
C ARG A 169 -40.91 31.66 49.00
N GLY A 170 -41.92 31.55 48.13
CA GLY A 170 -42.57 32.71 47.49
C GLY A 170 -42.89 32.63 45.99
N GLY A 171 -44.18 32.57 45.64
CA GLY A 171 -44.73 33.30 44.48
C GLY A 171 -44.95 32.55 43.15
N ARG A 172 -46.13 32.79 42.55
CA ARG A 172 -46.62 32.27 41.25
C ARG A 172 -45.66 32.49 40.07
N LYS A 173 -44.88 33.59 40.07
CA LYS A 173 -43.86 33.91 39.05
C LYS A 173 -42.66 32.95 39.04
N GLN A 174 -42.30 32.38 40.19
CA GLN A 174 -41.19 31.43 40.31
C GLN A 174 -41.55 30.08 39.64
N ASN A 175 -42.84 29.70 39.69
CA ASN A 175 -43.35 28.49 39.03
C ASN A 175 -43.41 28.61 37.49
N GLU A 176 -43.71 29.80 36.95
CA GLU A 176 -43.73 30.03 35.49
C GLU A 176 -42.32 30.00 34.90
N ASN A 177 -41.33 30.62 35.55
CA ASN A 177 -39.93 30.53 35.15
C ASN A 177 -39.39 29.09 35.22
N LYS A 178 -39.81 28.31 36.22
CA LYS A 178 -39.43 26.89 36.34
C LYS A 178 -39.95 26.07 35.16
N ARG A 179 -41.23 26.21 34.80
CA ARG A 179 -41.81 25.51 33.63
C ARG A 179 -41.12 25.90 32.33
N MET A 180 -40.89 27.20 32.12
CA MET A 180 -40.18 27.66 30.92
C MET A 180 -38.76 27.08 30.80
N PHE A 181 -38.06 26.89 31.93
CA PHE A 181 -36.74 26.25 31.94
C PHE A 181 -36.82 24.73 31.68
N GLU A 182 -37.81 24.05 32.27
CA GLU A 182 -38.09 22.63 32.00
C GLU A 182 -38.44 22.39 30.54
N ASP A 183 -39.34 23.19 29.96
CA ASP A 183 -39.74 23.09 28.55
C ASP A 183 -38.55 23.31 27.61
N ARG A 184 -37.74 24.35 27.85
CA ARG A 184 -36.50 24.60 27.07
C ARG A 184 -35.49 23.46 27.21
N SER A 185 -35.36 22.87 28.40
CA SER A 185 -34.45 21.75 28.62
C SER A 185 -34.93 20.49 27.89
N GLN A 186 -36.25 20.23 27.88
CA GLN A 186 -36.83 19.11 27.14
C GLN A 186 -36.68 19.28 25.63
N GLU A 187 -36.86 20.49 25.11
CA GLU A 187 -36.62 20.83 23.70
C GLU A 187 -35.18 20.47 23.29
N ILE A 188 -34.18 20.94 24.05
CA ILE A 188 -32.76 20.66 23.78
C ILE A 188 -32.47 19.15 23.85
N ILE A 189 -33.03 18.44 24.83
CA ILE A 189 -32.87 16.99 24.95
C ILE A 189 -33.49 16.28 23.73
N PHE A 190 -34.64 16.75 23.25
CA PHE A 190 -35.31 16.19 22.09
C PHE A 190 -34.48 16.39 20.82
N GLU A 191 -34.00 17.61 20.56
CA GLU A 191 -33.12 17.91 19.42
C GLU A 191 -31.85 17.05 19.43
N LEU A 192 -31.16 16.96 20.57
CA LEU A 192 -29.96 16.14 20.71
C LEU A 192 -30.25 14.65 20.46
N LYS A 193 -31.41 14.13 20.88
CA LYS A 193 -31.82 12.74 20.60
C LYS A 193 -32.02 12.52 19.10
N VAL A 194 -32.69 13.45 18.42
CA VAL A 194 -32.90 13.38 16.96
C VAL A 194 -31.55 13.37 16.25
N GLU A 195 -30.64 14.28 16.58
CA GLU A 195 -29.30 14.31 15.98
C GLU A 195 -28.54 13.00 16.20
N ILE A 196 -28.54 12.46 17.42
CA ILE A 196 -27.88 11.17 17.72
C ILE A 196 -28.45 10.04 16.85
N THR A 197 -29.77 9.99 16.64
CA THR A 197 -30.39 8.97 15.79
C THR A 197 -30.01 9.13 14.31
N THR A 198 -29.97 10.36 13.81
CA THR A 198 -29.54 10.69 12.45
C THR A 198 -28.08 10.26 12.23
N TRP A 199 -27.18 10.64 13.14
CA TRP A 199 -25.78 10.25 13.09
C TRP A 199 -25.58 8.74 13.15
N LYS A 200 -26.37 8.04 13.98
CA LYS A 200 -26.32 6.58 14.05
C LYS A 200 -26.69 5.94 12.71
N GLY A 201 -27.70 6.47 12.02
CA GLY A 201 -28.09 6.02 10.68
C GLY A 201 -27.00 6.25 9.63
N GLN A 202 -26.38 7.43 9.64
CA GLN A 202 -25.27 7.76 8.74
C GLN A 202 -24.07 6.82 8.96
N PHE A 203 -23.72 6.56 10.22
CA PHE A 203 -22.62 5.65 10.56
C PHE A 203 -22.89 4.21 10.12
N SER A 204 -24.12 3.73 10.28
CA SER A 204 -24.53 2.42 9.76
C SER A 204 -24.39 2.33 8.25
N ASN A 205 -24.84 3.34 7.50
CA ASN A 205 -24.70 3.38 6.05
C ASN A 205 -23.24 3.36 5.62
N LEU A 206 -22.38 4.18 6.24
CA LEU A 206 -20.95 4.21 5.94
C LEU A 206 -20.28 2.87 6.25
N ALA A 207 -20.63 2.23 7.37
CA ALA A 207 -20.13 0.91 7.71
C ALA A 207 -20.55 -0.16 6.70
N ASP A 208 -21.76 -0.07 6.14
CA ASP A 208 -22.23 -0.99 5.12
C ASP A 208 -21.55 -0.74 3.76
N GLN A 209 -21.30 0.51 3.39
CA GLN A 209 -20.48 0.86 2.22
C GLN A 209 -19.04 0.32 2.35
N ALA A 210 -18.42 0.50 3.52
CA ALA A 210 -17.07 -0.01 3.78
C ALA A 210 -16.98 -1.54 3.70
N LYS A 211 -18.07 -2.27 3.99
CA LYS A 211 -18.14 -3.74 3.82
C LYS A 211 -18.35 -4.18 2.37
N GLN A 212 -18.89 -3.33 1.51
CA GLN A 212 -19.08 -3.64 0.09
C GLN A 212 -17.79 -3.47 -0.72
N HIS A 213 -16.93 -2.53 -0.33
CA HIS A 213 -15.64 -2.27 -0.98
C HIS A 213 -14.70 -3.50 -1.07
N PRO A 214 -14.49 -4.31 -0.02
CA PRO A 214 -13.64 -5.49 -0.10
C PRO A 214 -14.21 -6.60 -1.00
N LYS A 215 -15.54 -6.72 -1.14
CA LYS A 215 -16.16 -7.70 -2.05
C LYS A 215 -15.88 -7.40 -3.51
N SER A 216 -15.81 -6.11 -3.88
CA SER A 216 -15.40 -5.70 -5.22
C SER A 216 -13.93 -6.06 -5.48
N MET A 217 -13.05 -5.83 -4.50
CA MET A 217 -11.63 -6.16 -4.62
C MET A 217 -11.36 -7.67 -4.68
N GLU A 218 -12.18 -8.49 -4.01
CA GLU A 218 -12.06 -9.95 -4.03
C GLU A 218 -12.43 -10.53 -5.40
N ASN A 219 -13.45 -9.97 -6.05
CA ASN A 219 -13.82 -10.33 -7.42
C ASN A 219 -12.72 -9.96 -8.43
N ASP A 220 -12.11 -8.78 -8.27
CA ASP A 220 -10.98 -8.36 -9.11
C ASP A 220 -9.77 -9.29 -8.91
N ASN A 221 -9.50 -9.71 -7.67
CA ASN A 221 -8.44 -10.66 -7.38
C ASN A 221 -8.65 -12.01 -8.07
N ILE A 222 -9.87 -12.55 -8.01
CA ILE A 222 -10.23 -13.81 -8.72
C ILE A 222 -10.05 -13.65 -10.24
N PHE A 223 -10.49 -12.52 -10.79
CA PHE A 223 -10.33 -12.21 -12.21
C PHE A 223 -8.86 -12.18 -12.64
N TRP A 224 -8.01 -11.50 -11.88
CA TRP A 224 -6.58 -11.44 -12.18
C TRP A 224 -5.90 -12.80 -12.00
N GLU A 225 -6.24 -13.54 -10.95
CA GLU A 225 -5.67 -14.88 -10.72
C GLU A 225 -5.96 -15.83 -11.88
N ASP A 226 -7.20 -15.87 -12.37
CA ASP A 226 -7.59 -16.68 -13.54
C ASP A 226 -6.81 -16.28 -14.80
N ARG A 227 -6.69 -14.97 -15.08
CA ARG A 227 -5.92 -14.46 -16.22
C ARG A 227 -4.44 -14.82 -16.14
N TYR A 228 -3.84 -14.67 -14.96
CA TYR A 228 -2.44 -15.06 -14.75
C TYR A 228 -2.24 -16.56 -14.94
N ARG A 229 -3.14 -17.40 -14.42
CA ARG A 229 -3.09 -18.86 -14.63
C ARG A 229 -3.19 -19.23 -16.11
N LYS A 230 -4.10 -18.59 -16.86
CA LYS A 230 -4.25 -18.83 -18.31
C LYS A 230 -3.01 -18.42 -19.11
N ILE A 231 -2.43 -17.27 -18.80
CA ILE A 231 -1.19 -16.81 -19.47
C ILE A 231 -0.04 -17.77 -19.14
N ALA A 232 0.13 -18.14 -17.88
CA ALA A 232 1.17 -19.08 -17.47
C ALA A 232 1.02 -20.44 -18.19
N TRP A 233 -0.22 -20.93 -18.31
CA TRP A 233 -0.51 -22.15 -19.06
C TRP A 233 -0.14 -22.04 -20.54
N LEU A 234 -0.55 -20.97 -21.22
CA LEU A 234 -0.20 -20.74 -22.64
C LEU A 234 1.30 -20.64 -22.87
N VAL A 235 2.02 -19.93 -22.00
CA VAL A 235 3.48 -19.80 -22.08
C VAL A 235 4.15 -21.15 -21.89
N ASN A 236 3.74 -21.93 -20.88
CA ASN A 236 4.29 -23.26 -20.64
C ASN A 236 4.01 -24.21 -21.82
N GLN A 237 2.82 -24.12 -22.42
CA GLN A 237 2.47 -24.88 -23.61
C GLN A 237 3.35 -24.50 -24.80
N ALA A 238 3.53 -23.20 -25.06
CA ALA A 238 4.40 -22.73 -26.13
C ALA A 238 5.86 -23.18 -25.93
N ILE A 239 6.38 -23.14 -24.70
CA ILE A 239 7.72 -23.66 -24.38
C ILE A 239 7.81 -25.16 -24.70
N ALA A 240 6.83 -25.96 -24.27
CA ALA A 240 6.81 -27.40 -24.55
C ALA A 240 6.74 -27.70 -26.05
N ASP A 241 5.95 -26.93 -26.81
CA ASP A 241 5.81 -27.10 -28.25
C ASP A 241 7.10 -26.74 -29.00
N VAL A 242 7.77 -25.64 -28.61
CA VAL A 242 9.09 -25.24 -29.14
C VAL A 242 10.13 -26.31 -28.86
N LEU A 243 10.19 -26.81 -27.62
CA LEU A 243 11.11 -27.88 -27.23
C LEU A 243 10.87 -29.18 -28.01
N ARG A 244 9.61 -29.53 -28.28
CA ARG A 244 9.27 -30.72 -29.08
C ARG A 244 9.73 -30.55 -30.52
N ALA A 245 9.39 -29.43 -31.16
CA ALA A 245 9.79 -29.14 -32.54
C ALA A 245 11.32 -29.13 -32.69
N PHE A 246 12.03 -28.62 -31.68
CA PHE A 246 13.48 -28.62 -31.65
C PHE A 246 14.06 -30.05 -31.64
N ARG A 247 13.55 -30.94 -30.79
CA ARG A 247 13.98 -32.36 -30.76
C ARG A 247 13.69 -33.09 -32.06
N GLU A 248 12.56 -32.81 -32.69
CA GLU A 248 12.22 -33.37 -34.01
C GLU A 248 13.22 -32.92 -35.07
N ALA A 249 13.58 -31.63 -35.09
CA ALA A 249 14.57 -31.09 -36.02
C ALA A 249 15.96 -31.70 -35.78
N GLU A 250 16.39 -31.83 -34.51
CA GLU A 250 17.66 -32.47 -34.15
C GLU A 250 17.72 -33.92 -34.64
N GLY A 251 16.63 -34.69 -34.46
CA GLY A 251 16.52 -36.06 -34.96
C GLY A 251 16.56 -36.21 -36.49
N MET A 252 16.30 -35.15 -37.24
CA MET A 252 16.41 -35.13 -38.71
C MET A 252 17.80 -34.73 -39.20
N THR A 253 18.69 -34.25 -38.33
CA THR A 253 20.05 -33.87 -38.74
C THR A 253 20.96 -35.08 -38.88
N ASN A 254 21.65 -35.18 -40.03
CA ASN A 254 22.72 -36.15 -40.24
C ASN A 254 24.06 -35.47 -39.98
N PRO A 255 24.86 -35.91 -38.98
CA PRO A 255 26.13 -35.26 -38.63
C PRO A 255 27.14 -35.16 -39.78
N LEU A 256 27.01 -36.00 -40.82
CA LEU A 256 27.93 -36.03 -41.95
C LEU A 256 27.48 -35.17 -43.14
N GLU A 257 26.20 -34.81 -43.21
CA GLU A 257 25.60 -34.09 -44.34
C GLU A 257 25.07 -32.70 -43.95
N THR A 258 24.86 -32.46 -42.65
CA THR A 258 24.31 -31.20 -42.15
C THR A 258 25.39 -30.11 -42.15
N PRO A 259 25.14 -28.94 -42.78
CA PRO A 259 26.04 -27.80 -42.73
C PRO A 259 26.44 -27.40 -41.30
N VAL A 260 27.70 -27.02 -41.11
CA VAL A 260 28.28 -26.77 -39.77
C VAL A 260 27.60 -25.62 -39.04
N GLU A 261 27.02 -24.67 -39.77
CA GLU A 261 26.28 -23.53 -39.26
C GLU A 261 24.96 -23.98 -38.59
N ILE A 262 24.28 -24.96 -39.17
CA ILE A 262 23.03 -25.51 -38.64
C ILE A 262 23.34 -26.32 -37.36
N SER A 263 24.39 -27.14 -37.38
CA SER A 263 24.83 -27.90 -36.21
C SER A 263 25.27 -26.97 -35.06
N SER A 264 25.95 -25.86 -35.39
CA SER A 264 26.38 -24.85 -34.43
C SER A 264 25.19 -24.08 -33.83
N PHE A 265 24.16 -23.79 -34.64
CA PHE A 265 22.93 -23.18 -34.17
C PHE A 265 22.14 -24.10 -33.23
N LEU A 266 21.99 -25.38 -33.56
CA LEU A 266 21.33 -26.35 -32.67
C LEU A 266 22.08 -26.51 -31.35
N ASN A 267 23.39 -26.60 -31.37
CA ASN A 267 24.20 -26.63 -30.13
C ASN A 267 24.03 -25.36 -29.29
N TYR A 268 24.00 -24.19 -29.92
CA TYR A 268 23.74 -22.92 -29.23
C TYR A 268 22.35 -22.88 -28.59
N CYS A 269 21.32 -23.39 -29.27
CA CYS A 269 19.98 -23.50 -28.70
C CYS A 269 19.92 -24.50 -27.52
N ASN A 270 20.65 -25.61 -27.59
CA ASN A 270 20.76 -26.57 -26.47
C ASN A 270 21.42 -25.94 -25.23
N ASP A 271 22.37 -25.02 -25.40
CA ASP A 271 23.03 -24.32 -24.29
C ASP A 271 22.13 -23.25 -23.62
N LEU A 272 21.07 -22.80 -24.31
CA LEU A 272 20.14 -21.77 -23.83
C LEU A 272 18.91 -22.32 -23.09
N LEU A 273 18.63 -23.61 -23.24
CA LEU A 273 17.46 -24.31 -22.69
C LEU A 273 17.81 -25.04 -21.39
#